data_AF-A0A6P0NJC8-F1
#
_entry.id   AF-A0A6P0NJC8-F1
#
_cell.length_a   1.000
_cell.length_b   1.000
_cell.length_c   1.000
_cell.angle_alpha   90.00
_cell.angle_beta   90.00
_cell.angle_gamma   90.00
#
_symmetry.space_group_name_H-M   'P 1'
#
loop_
_entity.id
_entity.type
_entity.pdbx_description
1 polymer ?
#
loop_
_entity_poly.entity_id
_entity_poly.type
_entity_poly.pdbx_seq_one_letter_code
_entity_poly.pdbx_strand_id
1 'polypeptide(L)' 'TIGMTNQEIAERLEISKRTVDNHISNILTKTSTSNRVELVRWALKWGKVCIDQVNCCSLPTNDSTGADE' A
#
# COMPACT_ATOMS: atom_id res chain seq x y z
N THR A 1 -2.68 -10.53 8.89
CA THR A 1 -1.90 -9.30 9.13
C THR A 1 -2.64 -8.42 10.11
N ILE A 2 -1.96 -7.96 11.16
CA ILE A 2 -2.54 -7.01 12.12
C ILE A 2 -2.50 -5.64 11.41
N GLY A 3 -3.66 -5.03 11.17
CA GLY A 3 -3.71 -3.72 10.50
C GLY A 3 -3.11 -2.63 11.39
N MET A 4 -2.35 -1.70 10.82
CA MET A 4 -1.82 -0.55 11.56
C MET A 4 -2.91 0.51 11.79
N THR A 5 -2.92 1.05 12.99
CA THR A 5 -3.66 2.27 13.36
C THR A 5 -3.06 3.48 12.65
N ASN A 6 -3.84 4.58 12.56
CA ASN A 6 -3.33 5.81 11.94
C ASN A 6 -2.19 6.43 12.74
N GLN A 7 -2.10 6.15 14.04
CA GLN A 7 -1.03 6.61 14.91
C GLN A 7 0.28 5.86 14.62
N GLU A 8 0.25 4.53 14.49
CA GLU A 8 1.43 3.73 14.12
C GLU A 8 1.95 4.08 12.72
N ILE A 9 1.05 4.36 11.78
CA ILE A 9 1.44 4.81 10.42
C ILE A 9 2.11 6.19 10.49
N ALA A 10 1.57 7.10 11.30
CA ALA A 10 2.11 8.45 11.49
C ALA A 10 3.53 8.40 12.06
N GLU A 11 3.75 7.59 13.09
CA GLU A 11 5.05 7.39 13.72
C GLU A 11 6.06 6.78 12.74
N ARG A 12 5.66 5.74 11.99
CA ARG A 12 6.56 5.06 11.04
C ARG A 12 6.96 5.93 9.84
N LEU A 13 6.08 6.83 9.42
CA LEU A 13 6.33 7.74 8.27
C LEU A 13 6.81 9.12 8.70
N GLU A 14 7.00 9.37 10.00
CA GLU A 14 7.42 10.67 10.56
C GLU A 14 6.52 11.84 10.11
N ILE A 15 5.21 11.61 10.02
CA ILE A 15 4.21 12.61 9.68
C ILE A 15 3.12 12.70 10.75
N SER A 16 2.32 13.78 10.74
CA SER A 16 1.23 13.90 11.70
C SER A 16 0.12 12.87 11.45
N LYS A 17 -0.54 12.39 12.51
CA LYS A 17 -1.76 11.57 12.39
C LYS A 17 -2.83 12.25 11.53
N ARG A 18 -2.97 13.58 11.62
CA ARG A 18 -3.89 14.36 10.76
C ARG A 18 -3.55 14.22 9.27
N THR A 19 -2.26 14.19 8.92
CA THR A 19 -1.80 13.94 7.55
C THR A 19 -2.20 12.54 7.09
N VAL A 20 -2.02 11.54 7.93
CA VAL A 20 -2.46 10.15 7.66
C VAL A 20 -3.99 10.10 7.47
N ASP A 21 -4.77 10.71 8.36
CA ASP A 21 -6.23 10.79 8.28
C ASP A 21 -6.66 11.41 6.93
N ASN A 22 -6.03 12.52 6.53
CA ASN A 22 -6.29 13.18 5.25
C ASN A 22 -5.92 12.29 4.05
N HIS A 23 -4.79 11.59 4.09
CA HIS A 23 -4.41 10.66 3.02
C HIS A 23 -5.42 9.53 2.88
N ILE A 24 -5.89 8.95 3.99
CA ILE A 24 -6.89 7.88 3.96
C ILE A 24 -8.19 8.39 3.33
N SER A 25 -8.71 9.53 3.77
CA SER A 25 -9.91 10.14 3.19
C SER A 25 -9.76 10.38 1.69
N ASN A 26 -8.63 10.96 1.26
CA ASN A 26 -8.35 11.20 -0.15
C ASN A 26 -8.26 9.92 -0.97
N ILE A 27 -7.63 8.86 -0.44
CA ILE A 27 -7.53 7.57 -1.12
C ILE A 27 -8.93 6.98 -1.27
N LEU A 28 -9.72 6.93 -0.19
CA LEU A 28 -11.10 6.43 -0.21
C LEU A 28 -11.95 7.13 -1.27
N THR A 29 -11.87 8.46 -1.37
CA THR A 29 -12.56 9.23 -2.41
C THR A 29 -12.05 8.90 -3.81
N LYS A 30 -10.73 8.84 -4.02
CA LYS A 30 -10.13 8.56 -5.35
C LYS A 30 -10.41 7.14 -5.85
N THR A 31 -10.59 6.18 -4.94
CA THR A 31 -10.89 4.79 -5.27
C THR A 31 -12.39 4.47 -5.22
N SER A 32 -13.23 5.46 -4.92
CA SER A 32 -14.68 5.30 -4.73
C SER A 32 -15.03 4.17 -3.75
N THR A 33 -14.27 4.06 -2.65
CA THR A 33 -14.47 3.05 -1.60
C THR A 33 -14.89 3.70 -0.29
N SER A 34 -15.72 3.03 0.51
CA SER A 34 -16.37 3.61 1.69
C SER A 34 -15.60 3.39 2.99
N ASN A 35 -14.68 2.42 3.04
CA ASN A 35 -13.90 2.10 4.22
C ASN A 35 -12.58 1.41 3.88
N ARG A 36 -11.72 1.26 4.89
CA ARG A 36 -10.39 0.65 4.74
C ARG A 36 -10.44 -0.81 4.26
N VAL A 37 -11.45 -1.59 4.64
CA VAL A 37 -11.57 -2.99 4.20
C VAL A 37 -11.91 -3.06 2.72
N GLU A 38 -12.83 -2.23 2.26
CA GLU A 38 -13.18 -2.11 0.85
C GLU A 38 -11.99 -1.61 0.02
N LEU A 39 -11.26 -0.63 0.53
CA LEU A 39 -10.02 -0.14 -0.09
C LEU A 39 -8.97 -1.24 -0.26
N VAL A 40 -8.76 -2.10 0.75
CA VAL A 40 -7.82 -3.22 0.65
C VAL A 40 -8.27 -4.21 -0.44
N ARG A 41 -9.57 -4.55 -0.49
CA ARG A 41 -10.10 -5.43 -1.56
C ARG A 41 -9.94 -4.81 -2.94
N TRP A 42 -10.21 -3.51 -3.08
CA TRP A 42 -9.99 -2.77 -4.32
C TRP A 42 -8.51 -2.86 -4.72
N ALA A 43 -7.59 -2.55 -3.81
CA ALA A 43 -6.16 -2.57 -4.09
C ALA A 43 -5.66 -3.96 -4.53
N LEU A 44 -6.17 -5.03 -3.90
CA LEU A 44 -5.88 -6.42 -4.30
C LEU A 44 -6.43 -6.75 -5.68
N LYS A 45 -7.70 -6.40 -5.97
CA LYS A 45 -8.35 -6.69 -7.26
C LYS A 45 -7.60 -6.04 -8.44
N TRP A 46 -7.06 -4.85 -8.23
CA TRP A 46 -6.36 -4.08 -9.25
C TRP A 46 -4.84 -4.29 -9.25
N GLY A 47 -4.32 -5.23 -8.45
CA GLY A 47 -2.88 -5.52 -8.37
C GLY A 47 -2.04 -4.34 -7.87
N LYS A 48 -2.62 -3.45 -7.06
CA LYS A 48 -1.93 -2.29 -6.47
C LYS A 48 -1.12 -2.65 -5.24
N VAL A 49 -1.48 -3.74 -4.57
CA VAL A 49 -0.78 -4.28 -3.41
C VAL A 49 -0.68 -5.80 -3.54
N CYS A 50 0.41 -6.33 -2.99
CA CYS A 50 0.70 -7.76 -2.87
C CYS A 50 0.63 -8.11 -1.38
N ILE A 51 -0.03 -9.22 -1.03
CA ILE A 51 -0.11 -9.71 0.36
C ILE A 51 0.15 -11.21 0.33
N ASP A 52 1.14 -11.69 1.10
CA ASP A 52 1.44 -13.11 1.26
C ASP A 52 1.51 -13.89 -0.07
N GLN A 53 2.19 -13.33 -1.09
CA GLN A 53 2.31 -13.89 -2.44
C GLN A 53 1.01 -13.92 -3.28
N VAL A 54 -0.08 -13.32 -2.80
CA VAL A 54 -1.34 -13.16 -3.54
C VAL A 54 -1.33 -11.87 -4.38
N ASN A 55 -1.67 -11.98 -5.66
CA ASN A 55 -1.71 -10.89 -6.66
C ASN A 55 -0.39 -10.13 -6.80
N CYS A 56 0.72 -10.80 -6.51
CA CYS A 56 2.05 -10.24 -6.64
C CYS A 56 2.52 -10.42 -8.08
N CYS A 57 2.89 -9.32 -8.73
CA CYS A 57 3.63 -9.38 -9.98
C CYS A 57 5.11 -9.58 -9.67
N SER A 58 5.79 -10.45 -10.41
CA SER A 58 7.26 -10.49 -10.42
C SER A 58 7.75 -9.20 -11.07
N LEU A 59 8.03 -8.19 -10.25
CA LEU A 59 8.74 -7.01 -10.73
C LEU A 59 10.12 -7.46 -11.18
N PRO A 60 10.62 -7.01 -12.34
CA PRO A 60 12.00 -7.27 -12.72
C PRO A 60 12.88 -6.72 -11.60
N THR A 61 13.58 -7.61 -10.90
CA THR A 61 14.69 -7.18 -10.06
C THR A 61 15.70 -6.64 -11.04
N ASN A 62 16.00 -5.35 -10.94
CA ASN A 62 17.12 -4.76 -11.65
C ASN A 62 18.40 -5.30 -11.01
N ASP A 63 18.63 -6.60 -11.13
CA ASP A 63 19.91 -7.24 -10.83
C ASP A 63 20.80 -6.94 -12.04
N SER A 64 21.19 -5.67 -12.16
CA SER A 64 22.33 -5.23 -12.95
C SER A 64 23.61 -5.70 -12.26
N THR A 65 23.77 -7.01 -12.08
CA THR A 65 25.04 -7.61 -11.72
C THR A 65 25.63 -8.14 -13.01
N GLY A 66 26.73 -7.51 -13.45
CA GLY A 66 27.38 -7.78 -14.72
C GLY A 66 27.62 -9.27 -14.95
N ALA A 67 27.14 -9.73 -16.10
CA ALA A 67 27.74 -10.83 -16.84
C ALA A 67 28.28 -10.22 -18.13
N ASP A 68 29.34 -9.42 -17.99
CA ASP A 68 30.31 -9.27 -19.07
C ASP A 68 31.11 -10.57 -19.10
N GLU A 69 30.79 -11.44 -20.06
CA GLU A 69 31.76 -12.32 -20.72
C GLU A 69 31.48 -12.36 -22.22
#